data_AF-A0A4R4W072-F1
#
_entry.id   AF-A0A4R4W072-F1
#
_cell.length_a   1.000
_cell.length_b   1.000
_cell.length_c   1.000
_cell.angle_alpha   90.00
_cell.angle_beta   90.00
_cell.angle_gamma   90.00
#
_symmetry.space_group_name_H-M   'P 1'
#
loop_
_entity.id
_entity.type
_entity.pdbx_description
1 polymer ?
#
loop_
_entity_poly.entity_id
_entity_poly.type
_entity_poly.pdbx_seq_one_letter_code
_entity_poly.pdbx_strand_id
1 'polypeptide(L)'
;MRTAPAESLRFGERYAHLRDRRLAAVLIREDATEDREELSALERISCHVHRRWAHECISSPTHVIAVTGHRWCRPCEAEATVAVDELTGDVSVACTRCGQSPATPATRQILRTCRASLAAAIENRRPR
;
A
#
# COMPACT_ATOMS: atom_id res chain seq x y z
N MET A 1 -12.51 12.94 8.72
CA MET A 1 -12.42 12.57 10.16
C MET A 1 -11.08 13.07 10.70
N ARG A 2 -11.09 13.88 11.76
CA ARG A 2 -9.86 14.28 12.46
C ARG A 2 -9.50 13.16 13.44
N THR A 3 -8.29 12.61 13.35
CA THR A 3 -7.74 11.66 14.33
C THR A 3 -7.68 12.32 15.71
N ALA A 4 -7.98 11.59 16.78
CA ALA A 4 -7.97 12.16 18.12
C ALA A 4 -6.53 12.59 18.53
N PRO A 5 -6.37 13.63 19.37
CA PRO A 5 -5.05 14.15 19.75
C PRO A 5 -4.14 13.09 20.41
N ALA A 6 -4.70 12.22 21.25
CA ALA A 6 -3.95 11.17 21.95
C ALA A 6 -3.45 10.05 21.02
N GLU A 7 -4.22 9.69 19.99
CA GLU A 7 -3.81 8.72 18.98
C GLU A 7 -2.67 9.27 18.13
N SER A 8 -2.77 10.55 17.76
CA SER A 8 -1.71 11.25 17.03
C SER A 8 -0.38 11.27 17.81
N LEU A 9 -0.43 11.27 19.15
CA LEU A 9 0.76 11.15 20.01
C LEU A 9 1.31 9.72 20.04
N ARG A 10 0.46 8.69 20.18
CA ARG A 10 0.89 7.28 20.25
C ARG A 10 1.59 6.78 18.96
N PHE A 11 1.14 7.26 17.80
CA PHE A 11 1.72 6.89 16.50
C PHE A 11 2.69 7.95 15.96
N GLY A 12 2.61 9.19 16.43
CA GLY A 12 3.35 10.33 15.89
C GLY A 12 4.87 10.21 16.00
N GLU A 13 5.37 9.73 17.14
CA GLU A 13 6.81 9.61 17.38
C GLU A 13 7.48 8.62 16.40
N ARG A 14 6.78 7.54 16.01
CA ARG A 14 7.29 6.51 15.09
C ARG A 14 7.70 7.07 13.73
N TYR A 15 7.04 8.14 13.28
CA TYR A 15 7.20 8.70 11.94
C TYR A 15 7.77 10.13 11.95
N ALA A 16 8.21 10.64 13.10
CA ALA A 16 8.71 12.00 13.26
C ALA A 16 9.94 12.32 12.36
N HIS A 17 10.75 11.31 12.05
CA HIS A 17 11.95 11.41 11.21
C HIS A 17 11.65 11.44 9.69
N LEU A 18 10.42 11.14 9.26
CA LEU A 18 10.08 11.15 7.84
C LEU A 18 10.06 12.57 7.28
N ARG A 19 10.74 12.77 6.14
CA ARG A 19 10.74 14.04 5.42
C ARG A 19 9.38 14.34 4.79
N ASP A 20 8.74 13.32 4.23
CA ASP A 20 7.37 13.42 3.71
C ASP A 20 6.37 13.48 4.88
N ARG A 21 5.95 14.69 5.21
CA ARG A 21 5.00 14.95 6.32
C ARG A 21 3.60 14.45 6.04
N ARG A 22 3.19 14.36 4.77
CA ARG A 22 1.88 13.82 4.40
C ARG A 22 1.88 12.31 4.51
N LEU A 23 2.95 11.65 4.06
CA LEU A 23 3.14 10.22 4.31
C LEU A 23 3.14 9.91 5.81
N ALA A 24 3.87 10.68 6.62
CA ALA A 24 3.86 10.52 8.07
C ALA A 24 2.45 10.65 8.67
N ALA A 25 1.67 11.67 8.26
CA ALA A 25 0.30 11.84 8.71
C ALA A 25 -0.63 10.70 8.27
N VAL A 26 -0.45 10.16 7.05
CA VAL A 26 -1.22 9.01 6.56
C VAL A 26 -0.87 7.75 7.35
N LEU A 27 0.42 7.46 7.58
CA LEU A 27 0.87 6.33 8.39
C LEU A 27 0.28 6.38 9.81
N ILE A 28 0.33 7.54 10.47
CA ILE A 28 -0.26 7.77 11.80
C ILE A 28 -1.76 7.46 11.79
N ARG A 29 -2.47 7.98 10.78
CA ARG A 29 -3.92 7.81 10.67
C ARG A 29 -4.28 6.34 10.39
N GLU A 30 -3.60 5.71 9.44
CA GLU A 30 -3.86 4.32 9.09
C GLU A 30 -3.56 3.38 10.25
N ASP A 31 -2.46 3.60 11.01
CA ASP A 31 -2.19 2.80 12.20
C ASP A 31 -3.28 2.97 13.27
N ALA A 32 -3.76 4.19 13.50
CA ALA A 32 -4.85 4.41 14.47
C ALA A 32 -6.17 3.77 14.02
N THR A 33 -6.49 3.81 12.72
CA THR A 33 -7.69 3.19 12.16
C THR A 33 -7.59 1.67 12.12
N GLU A 34 -6.41 1.11 11.85
CA GLU A 34 -6.15 -0.33 11.89
C GLU A 34 -6.24 -0.87 13.32
N ASP A 35 -5.71 -0.15 14.33
CA ASP A 35 -5.85 -0.50 15.75
C ASP A 35 -7.32 -0.55 16.22
N ARG A 36 -8.23 0.17 15.55
CA ARG A 36 -9.68 0.14 15.80
C ARG A 36 -10.42 -0.89 14.94
N GLU A 37 -9.70 -1.72 14.19
CA GLU A 37 -10.26 -2.72 13.26
C GLU A 37 -11.13 -2.13 12.14
N GLU A 38 -11.00 -0.82 11.88
CA GLU A 38 -11.75 -0.08 10.85
C GLU A 38 -11.04 -0.10 9.48
N LEU A 39 -9.79 -0.56 9.44
CA LEU A 39 -8.96 -0.67 8.23
C LEU A 39 -8.21 -2.00 8.25
N SER A 40 -8.35 -2.77 7.16
CA SER A 40 -7.50 -3.94 6.94
C SER A 40 -6.09 -3.51 6.56
N ALA A 41 -5.07 -4.20 7.09
CA ALA A 41 -3.68 -4.01 6.70
C ALA A 41 -3.45 -4.11 5.17
N LEU A 42 -4.27 -4.90 4.45
CA LEU A 42 -4.19 -5.05 3.00
C LEU A 42 -4.89 -3.92 2.22
N GLU A 43 -5.67 -3.06 2.89
CA GLU A 43 -6.35 -1.89 2.31
C GLU A 43 -5.57 -0.58 2.54
N ARG A 44 -4.42 -0.64 3.24
CA ARG A 44 -3.56 0.52 3.44
C ARG A 44 -3.00 1.04 2.11
N ILE A 45 -2.88 2.36 2.02
CA ILE A 45 -2.19 3.03 0.90
C ILE A 45 -0.76 3.43 1.26
N SER A 46 -0.36 3.24 2.53
CA SER A 46 1.03 3.34 2.99
C SER A 46 1.53 2.00 3.52
N CYS A 47 2.84 1.79 3.46
CA CYS A 47 3.51 0.64 4.03
C CYS A 47 4.19 1.03 5.35
N HIS A 48 3.68 0.56 6.49
CA HIS A 48 4.29 0.84 7.80
C HIS A 48 5.66 0.14 7.98
N VAL A 49 5.89 -0.99 7.29
CA VAL A 49 7.16 -1.73 7.32
C VAL A 49 8.28 -0.93 6.68
N HIS A 50 8.09 -0.46 5.45
CA HIS A 50 9.10 0.30 4.71
C HIS A 50 9.01 1.82 4.95
N ARG A 51 7.95 2.28 5.62
CA ARG A 51 7.63 3.70 5.87
C ARG A 51 7.60 4.52 4.58
N ARG A 52 6.88 3.99 3.60
CA ARG A 52 6.76 4.47 2.21
C ARG A 52 5.30 4.49 1.77
N TRP A 53 5.01 5.15 0.67
CA TRP A 53 3.75 4.92 -0.04
C TRP A 53 3.73 3.47 -0.54
N ALA A 54 2.58 2.78 -0.45
CA ALA A 54 2.49 1.36 -0.81
C ALA A 54 2.99 1.07 -2.25
N HIS A 55 2.69 1.94 -3.20
CA HIS A 55 3.14 1.79 -4.59
C HIS A 55 4.67 1.80 -4.76
N GLU A 56 5.41 2.43 -3.85
CA GLU A 56 6.88 2.53 -3.90
C GLU A 56 7.59 1.24 -3.45
N CYS A 57 6.86 0.30 -2.83
CA CYS A 57 7.47 -0.93 -2.31
C CYS A 57 6.70 -2.21 -2.61
N ILE A 58 5.47 -2.15 -3.14
CA ILE A 58 4.58 -3.32 -3.36
C ILE A 58 5.22 -4.45 -4.21
N SER A 59 6.15 -4.11 -5.10
CA SER A 59 6.91 -5.07 -5.92
C SER A 59 7.94 -5.89 -5.12
N SER A 60 8.31 -5.46 -3.91
CA SER A 60 9.22 -6.18 -3.01
C SER A 60 8.67 -7.57 -2.64
N PRO A 61 9.50 -8.64 -2.67
CA PRO A 61 9.08 -9.98 -2.23
C PRO A 61 8.50 -10.02 -0.81
N THR A 62 8.87 -9.08 0.05
CA THR A 62 8.32 -8.94 1.42
C THR A 62 6.80 -8.79 1.46
N HIS A 63 6.17 -8.37 0.35
CA HIS A 63 4.71 -8.20 0.27
C HIS A 63 3.99 -9.37 -0.41
N VAL A 64 4.67 -10.48 -0.69
CA VAL A 64 4.00 -11.69 -1.15
C VAL A 64 3.37 -12.41 0.04
N ILE A 65 2.06 -12.67 -0.02
CA ILE A 65 1.34 -13.43 1.01
C ILE A 65 0.53 -14.53 0.32
N ALA A 66 1.18 -15.68 0.11
CA ALA A 66 0.59 -16.81 -0.62
C ALA A 66 -0.72 -17.30 0.02
N VAL A 67 -0.81 -17.28 1.35
CA VAL A 67 -1.99 -17.72 2.12
C VAL A 67 -3.25 -16.95 1.72
N THR A 68 -3.17 -15.63 1.69
CA THR A 68 -4.30 -14.75 1.33
C THR A 68 -4.45 -14.56 -0.19
N GLY A 69 -3.48 -15.04 -0.97
CA GLY A 69 -3.43 -14.86 -2.42
C GLY A 69 -2.90 -13.48 -2.84
N HIS A 70 -2.38 -12.68 -1.91
CA HIS A 70 -1.81 -11.38 -2.21
C HIS A 70 -0.51 -11.56 -2.99
N ARG A 71 -0.47 -11.00 -4.21
CA ARG A 71 0.62 -11.19 -5.18
C ARG A 71 0.93 -12.67 -5.46
N TRP A 72 -0.10 -13.50 -5.58
CA TRP A 72 0.07 -14.94 -5.81
C TRP A 72 -0.81 -15.46 -6.94
N CYS A 73 -0.21 -16.25 -7.83
CA CYS A 73 -0.91 -17.00 -8.86
C CYS A 73 -1.17 -18.42 -8.36
N ARG A 74 -2.43 -18.73 -8.00
CA ARG A 74 -2.80 -20.07 -7.52
C ARG A 74 -2.57 -21.17 -8.57
N PRO A 75 -2.95 -21.01 -9.86
CA PRO A 75 -2.72 -22.06 -10.86
C PRO A 75 -1.24 -22.41 -11.09
N CYS A 76 -0.34 -21.44 -10.98
CA CYS A 76 1.09 -21.65 -11.22
C CYS A 76 1.89 -21.90 -9.94
N GLU A 77 1.25 -21.79 -8.78
CA GLU A 77 1.88 -21.80 -7.45
C GLU A 77 3.14 -20.92 -7.41
N ALA A 78 2.99 -19.69 -7.87
CA ALA A 78 4.09 -18.76 -8.03
C ALA A 78 3.69 -17.32 -7.71
N GLU A 79 4.69 -16.51 -7.38
CA GLU A 79 4.54 -15.09 -7.13
C GLU A 79 3.99 -14.37 -8.37
N ALA A 80 3.20 -13.33 -8.12
CA ALA A 80 2.84 -12.34 -9.11
C ALA A 80 3.65 -11.07 -8.86
N THR A 81 4.25 -10.54 -9.92
CA THR A 81 4.90 -9.23 -9.88
C THR A 81 3.85 -8.12 -9.99
N VAL A 82 4.15 -6.97 -9.41
CA VAL A 82 3.35 -5.74 -9.55
C VAL A 82 4.24 -4.73 -10.24
N ALA A 83 3.80 -4.22 -11.38
CA ALA A 83 4.45 -3.12 -12.08
C ALA A 83 3.63 -1.84 -11.84
N VAL A 84 4.33 -0.76 -11.51
CA VAL A 84 3.77 0.56 -11.23
C VAL A 84 4.42 1.55 -12.18
N ASP A 85 3.62 2.18 -13.02
CA ASP A 85 4.03 3.33 -13.82
C ASP A 85 3.59 4.60 -13.10
N GLU A 86 4.53 5.27 -12.43
CA GLU A 86 4.25 6.52 -11.71
C GLU A 86 3.95 7.70 -12.65
N LEU A 87 4.33 7.64 -13.92
CA LEU A 87 4.11 8.71 -14.89
C LEU A 87 2.68 8.68 -15.42
N THR A 88 2.19 7.50 -15.80
CA THR A 88 0.82 7.32 -16.33
C THR A 88 -0.19 7.01 -15.23
N GLY A 89 0.28 6.58 -14.05
CA GLY A 89 -0.55 6.09 -12.95
C GLY A 89 -1.06 4.66 -13.16
N ASP A 90 -0.56 3.94 -14.17
CA ASP A 90 -0.96 2.57 -14.41
C ASP A 90 -0.34 1.60 -13.40
N VAL A 91 -1.13 0.59 -13.04
CA VAL A 91 -0.71 -0.48 -12.15
C VAL A 91 -1.19 -1.79 -12.75
N SER A 92 -0.27 -2.75 -12.89
CA SER A 92 -0.57 -4.07 -13.39
C SER A 92 0.00 -5.16 -12.48
N VAL A 93 -0.64 -6.33 -12.53
CA VAL A 93 -0.21 -7.53 -11.79
C VAL A 93 -0.11 -8.67 -12.78
N ALA A 94 1.02 -9.37 -12.79
CA ALA A 94 1.25 -10.50 -13.69
C ALA A 94 1.97 -11.64 -12.97
N CYS A 95 1.56 -12.88 -13.22
CA CYS A 95 2.27 -14.06 -12.73
C CYS A 95 3.68 -14.13 -13.34
N THR A 96 4.70 -14.41 -12.53
CA THR A 96 6.09 -14.54 -13.00
C THR A 96 6.32 -15.80 -13.85
N ARG A 97 5.38 -16.75 -13.87
CA ARG A 97 5.45 -17.98 -14.69
C ARG A 97 4.62 -17.90 -15.96
N CYS A 98 3.30 -17.69 -15.87
CA CYS A 98 2.42 -17.72 -17.04
C CYS A 98 2.18 -16.35 -17.68
N GLY A 99 2.67 -15.26 -17.08
CA GLY A 99 2.45 -13.89 -17.55
C GLY A 99 1.02 -13.37 -17.40
N GLN A 100 0.06 -14.22 -17.05
CA GLN A 100 -1.34 -13.83 -16.89
C GLN A 100 -1.56 -13.02 -15.62
N SER A 101 -2.51 -12.08 -15.66
CA SER A 101 -2.97 -11.37 -14.47
C SER A 101 -3.94 -12.26 -13.68
N PRO A 102 -3.63 -12.64 -12.41
CA PRO A 102 -4.56 -13.46 -11.64
C PRO A 102 -5.85 -12.67 -11.35
N ALA A 103 -7.01 -13.14 -11.83
CA ALA A 103 -8.29 -12.45 -11.68
C ALA A 103 -8.94 -12.60 -10.29
N THR A 104 -8.16 -12.41 -9.22
CA THR A 104 -8.59 -12.68 -7.83
C THR A 104 -9.05 -11.41 -7.10
N PRO A 105 -9.82 -11.53 -5.99
CA PRO A 105 -10.12 -10.40 -5.11
C PRO A 105 -8.86 -9.69 -4.60
N ALA A 106 -7.81 -10.44 -4.27
CA ALA A 106 -6.54 -9.90 -3.81
C ALA A 106 -5.83 -9.06 -4.91
N THR A 107 -5.86 -9.51 -6.17
CA THR A 107 -5.34 -8.71 -7.29
C THR A 107 -6.13 -7.41 -7.45
N ARG A 108 -7.46 -7.47 -7.40
CA ARG A 108 -8.29 -6.24 -7.47
C ARG A 108 -7.99 -5.30 -6.31
N GLN A 109 -7.75 -5.82 -5.11
CA GLN A 109 -7.34 -5.04 -3.95
C GLN A 109 -6.00 -4.34 -4.18
N ILE A 110 -4.97 -5.08 -4.62
CA ILE A 110 -3.64 -4.51 -4.97
C ILE A 110 -3.79 -3.36 -5.96
N LEU A 111 -4.52 -3.58 -7.04
CA LEU A 111 -4.72 -2.56 -8.07
C LEU A 111 -5.39 -1.30 -7.51
N ARG A 112 -6.42 -1.46 -6.66
CA ARG A 112 -7.10 -0.31 -6.02
C ARG A 112 -6.19 0.42 -5.04
N THR A 113 -5.53 -0.28 -4.12
CA THR A 113 -4.71 0.34 -3.06
C THR A 113 -3.46 1.00 -3.63
N CYS A 114 -2.82 0.39 -4.65
CA CYS A 114 -1.68 1.01 -5.33
C CYS A 114 -2.07 2.27 -6.09
N ARG A 115 -3.20 2.27 -6.81
CA ARG A 115 -3.70 3.47 -7.49
C ARG A 115 -4.07 4.58 -6.51
N ALA A 116 -4.70 4.24 -5.39
CA ALA A 116 -5.00 5.19 -4.33
C ALA A 116 -3.73 5.75 -3.66
N SER A 117 -2.70 4.90 -3.49
CA SER A 117 -1.38 5.28 -3.01
C SER A 117 -0.69 6.29 -3.93
N LEU A 118 -0.69 6.02 -5.25
CA LEU A 118 -0.18 6.94 -6.27
C LEU A 118 -0.90 8.29 -6.22
N ALA A 119 -2.23 8.28 -6.22
CA ALA A 119 -3.03 9.50 -6.19
C ALA A 119 -2.71 10.35 -4.95
N ALA A 120 -2.64 9.74 -3.77
CA ALA A 120 -2.31 10.43 -2.52
C ALA A 120 -0.89 11.02 -2.54
N ALA A 121 0.07 10.33 -3.14
CA ALA A 121 1.44 10.81 -3.28
C ALA A 121 1.57 11.94 -4.31
N ILE A 122 0.85 11.88 -5.44
CA ILE A 122 0.83 12.95 -6.44
C ILE A 122 0.23 14.23 -5.86
N GLU A 123 -0.87 14.13 -5.12
CA GLU A 123 -1.46 15.28 -4.42
C GLU A 123 -0.50 15.91 -3.39
N ASN A 124 0.50 15.17 -2.91
CA ASN A 124 1.54 15.70 -2.04
C ASN A 124 2.56 16.56 -2.79
N ARG A 125 2.85 16.21 -4.04
CA ARG A 125 3.87 16.88 -4.87
C ARG A 125 3.35 18.17 -5.52
N ARG A 126 2.04 18.41 -5.53
CA ARG A 126 1.45 19.64 -6.06
C ARG A 126 1.72 20.82 -5.10
N PRO A 127 2.34 21.92 -5.56
CA PRO A 127 2.47 23.12 -4.74
C PRO A 127 1.06 23.66 -4.42
N ARG A 128 0.87 24.06 -3.16
CA ARG A 128 -0.37 24.71 -2.70
C ARG A 128 -0.38 26.18 -3.07
#